data_AF-A0A7S0C2W9-F1
#
_entry.id   AF-A0A7S0C2W9-F1
#
_cell.length_a   1.000
_cell.length_b   1.000
_cell.length_c   1.000
_cell.angle_alpha   90.00
_cell.angle_beta   90.00
_cell.angle_gamma   90.00
#
_symmetry.space_group_name_H-M   'P 1'
#
loop_
_entity.id
_entity.type
_entity.pdbx_description
1 polymer ?
#
loop_
_entity_poly.entity_id
_entity_poly.type
_entity_poly.pdbx_seq_one_letter_code
_entity_poly.pdbx_strand_id
1 'polypeptide(L)'
;NFTCSGYDSFPALVCQPKPNLGTLEEIDADLNAVFINNYQAYSLDEVWKAKGDSFNNEVANRAGSVEIERNGILFQNLYGEAADDWFGGSVAISSDGLLLAVGASGVSSGEVIVYRLLSFDDQFEEYDILRVEEEAIQFGDKIAMTSNGMALVVGARYSSFGGYSHVGSVYLFARYDTNGSFEQIHRVDGQCANERLGEGSVAIEMTDEALFIHAKTSTTSTCITNDKRIRSYQLACACHGENFTCSGY
;
A
#
# COMPACT_ATOMS: atom_id res chain seq x y z
N ASN A 1 32.42 2.99 26.66
CA ASN A 1 32.44 1.51 26.74
C ASN A 1 31.05 1.00 27.05
N PHE A 2 30.26 0.70 26.03
CA PHE A 2 29.10 -0.18 26.18
C PHE A 2 29.23 -1.28 25.14
N THR A 3 29.32 -2.50 25.65
CA THR A 3 29.32 -3.77 24.94
C THR A 3 27.87 -4.27 24.84
N CYS A 4 27.44 -4.68 23.66
CA CYS A 4 26.19 -5.42 23.48
C CYS A 4 26.42 -6.92 23.73
N SER A 5 25.57 -7.55 24.52
CA SER A 5 25.46 -8.99 24.66
C SER A 5 23.99 -9.37 24.68
N GLY A 6 23.62 -10.42 23.93
CA GLY A 6 22.36 -11.15 24.07
C GLY A 6 21.43 -10.99 22.89
N TYR A 7 21.33 -12.05 22.09
CA TYR A 7 20.20 -12.31 21.20
C TYR A 7 18.94 -12.42 22.07
N ASP A 8 17.97 -11.55 21.82
CA ASP A 8 16.60 -11.74 22.27
C ASP A 8 15.69 -11.60 21.04
N SER A 9 14.69 -12.48 21.00
CA SER A 9 13.50 -12.48 20.15
C SER A 9 13.14 -11.12 19.54
N PHE A 10 12.71 -11.13 18.27
CA PHE A 10 12.09 -9.98 17.61
C PHE A 10 11.22 -9.20 18.61
N PRO A 11 11.45 -7.89 18.80
CA PRO A 11 10.52 -7.12 19.60
C PRO A 11 9.13 -7.32 18.97
N ALA A 12 8.13 -7.60 19.81
CA ALA A 12 6.74 -7.63 19.38
C ALA A 12 6.44 -6.37 18.56
N LEU A 13 5.58 -6.50 17.55
CA LEU A 13 5.07 -5.40 16.74
C LEU A 13 4.28 -4.43 17.65
N VAL A 14 4.99 -3.61 18.41
CA VAL A 14 4.36 -2.58 19.22
C VAL A 14 4.17 -1.38 18.30
N CYS A 15 2.92 -0.95 18.11
CA CYS A 15 2.61 0.37 17.57
C CYS A 15 3.35 1.41 18.42
N GLN A 16 4.52 1.86 17.98
CA GLN A 16 5.31 2.88 18.66
C GLN A 16 5.10 4.21 17.94
N PRO A 17 4.73 5.28 18.67
CA PRO A 17 4.65 6.62 18.09
C PRO A 17 6.02 7.10 17.63
N LYS A 18 6.04 7.85 16.54
CA LYS A 18 7.24 8.61 16.12
C LYS A 18 7.48 9.74 17.16
N PRO A 19 8.73 10.08 17.52
CA PRO A 19 8.99 11.17 18.46
C PRO A 19 8.54 12.52 17.89
N ASN A 20 7.87 13.32 18.71
CA ASN A 20 7.39 14.68 18.41
C ASN A 20 8.44 15.54 17.69
N LEU A 21 8.12 16.01 16.48
CA LEU A 21 8.80 17.10 15.81
C LEU A 21 7.84 18.29 15.64
N GLY A 22 8.09 19.34 16.42
CA GLY A 22 7.91 20.74 16.00
C GLY A 22 6.51 21.31 15.80
N THR A 23 6.35 22.57 16.17
CA THR A 23 5.13 23.39 16.03
C THR A 23 4.78 23.72 14.58
N LEU A 24 3.48 23.66 14.26
CA LEU A 24 2.83 23.93 12.98
C LEU A 24 3.06 25.36 12.44
N GLU A 25 3.95 25.50 11.46
CA GLU A 25 3.90 26.50 10.38
C GLU A 25 4.35 25.76 9.12
N GLU A 26 3.47 25.69 8.11
CA GLU A 26 3.65 24.97 6.83
C GLU A 26 4.60 23.78 6.98
N ILE A 27 4.10 22.71 7.63
CA ILE A 27 4.89 21.50 7.85
C ILE A 27 5.27 20.99 6.46
N ASP A 28 6.52 21.24 6.09
CA ASP A 28 7.31 20.37 5.24
C ASP A 28 7.22 19.02 5.93
N ALA A 29 6.15 18.28 5.62
CA ALA A 29 5.77 17.05 6.28
C ALA A 29 7.05 16.25 6.38
N ASP A 30 7.40 15.80 7.58
CA ASP A 30 8.36 14.72 7.73
C ASP A 30 7.80 13.53 6.95
N LEU A 31 8.09 13.54 5.66
CA LEU A 31 7.65 12.67 4.59
C LEU A 31 8.36 11.34 4.80
N ASN A 32 8.01 10.68 5.90
CA ASN A 32 8.21 9.25 6.10
C ASN A 32 7.09 8.43 5.46
N ALA A 33 6.21 9.07 4.67
CA ALA A 33 5.61 8.35 3.57
C ALA A 33 6.78 7.81 2.74
N VAL A 34 6.99 6.50 2.73
CA VAL A 34 7.96 5.86 1.85
C VAL A 34 7.49 6.16 0.43
N PHE A 35 8.17 7.12 -0.19
CA PHE A 35 7.89 7.63 -1.52
C PHE A 35 8.57 6.78 -2.61
N ILE A 36 8.24 7.13 -3.86
CA ILE A 36 9.06 7.00 -5.08
C ILE A 36 8.81 5.73 -5.93
N ASN A 37 7.77 5.83 -6.77
CA ASN A 37 7.44 4.97 -7.91
C ASN A 37 6.74 3.67 -7.51
N ASN A 38 5.58 3.42 -8.14
CA ASN A 38 4.75 2.23 -7.84
C ASN A 38 5.53 0.91 -7.97
N TYR A 39 6.62 0.89 -8.73
CA TYR A 39 7.37 -0.32 -9.03
C TYR A 39 8.53 -0.57 -8.06
N GLN A 40 8.79 0.28 -7.05
CA GLN A 40 9.87 0.05 -6.07
C GLN A 40 9.45 0.43 -4.66
N ALA A 41 9.86 -0.39 -3.68
CA ALA A 41 9.61 -0.14 -2.26
C ALA A 41 10.83 -0.55 -1.41
N TYR A 42 11.02 0.11 -0.28
CA TYR A 42 12.17 -0.06 0.63
C TYR A 42 11.69 -0.12 2.08
N SER A 43 12.26 -1.02 2.88
CA SER A 43 12.13 -0.97 4.34
C SER A 43 12.84 0.26 4.90
N LEU A 44 12.52 0.64 6.15
CA LEU A 44 13.07 1.86 6.75
C LEU A 44 14.60 1.81 6.93
N ASP A 45 15.13 0.61 7.17
CA ASP A 45 16.57 0.35 7.28
C ASP A 45 17.24 0.08 5.92
N GLU A 46 16.48 0.14 4.82
CA GLU A 46 16.89 -0.18 3.44
C GLU A 46 17.49 -1.59 3.25
N VAL A 47 17.33 -2.48 4.25
CA VAL A 47 17.77 -3.87 4.15
C VAL A 47 16.95 -4.61 3.12
N TRP A 48 15.66 -4.35 3.07
CA TRP A 48 14.73 -4.97 2.13
C TRP A 48 14.35 -4.00 1.03
N LYS A 49 14.41 -4.50 -0.21
CA LYS A 49 13.97 -3.78 -1.39
C LYS A 49 13.12 -4.69 -2.26
N ALA A 50 11.97 -4.20 -2.69
CA ALA A 50 11.13 -4.86 -3.69
C ALA A 50 11.16 -4.04 -4.98
N LYS A 51 11.32 -4.70 -6.13
CA LYS A 51 11.25 -4.10 -7.47
C LYS A 51 10.28 -4.88 -8.33
N GLY A 52 9.18 -4.25 -8.72
CA GLY A 52 8.21 -4.81 -9.64
C GLY A 52 8.55 -4.57 -11.11
N ASP A 53 8.20 -5.53 -11.95
CA ASP A 53 8.21 -5.45 -13.41
C ASP A 53 6.92 -6.07 -13.94
N SER A 54 5.89 -5.25 -14.12
CA SER A 54 4.57 -5.68 -14.63
C SER A 54 4.56 -6.21 -16.07
N PHE A 55 5.63 -5.98 -16.84
CA PHE A 55 5.73 -6.44 -18.22
C PHE A 55 6.70 -7.61 -18.39
N ASN A 56 7.18 -8.16 -17.28
CA ASN A 56 8.00 -9.37 -17.28
C ASN A 56 7.25 -10.51 -17.99
N ASN A 57 7.98 -11.23 -18.85
CA ASN A 57 7.44 -12.31 -19.69
C ASN A 57 8.01 -13.69 -19.36
N GLU A 58 8.64 -13.84 -18.18
CA GLU A 58 9.31 -15.09 -17.78
C GLU A 58 8.32 -16.24 -17.62
N VAL A 59 7.16 -16.00 -16.99
CA VAL A 59 6.10 -17.00 -16.81
C VAL A 59 5.11 -17.01 -17.99
N ALA A 60 4.52 -15.86 -18.32
CA ALA A 60 3.62 -15.68 -19.47
C ALA A 60 3.68 -14.24 -19.98
N ASN A 61 3.04 -13.94 -21.11
CA ASN A 61 3.09 -12.60 -21.70
C ASN A 61 2.56 -11.56 -20.69
N ARG A 62 3.42 -10.63 -20.25
CA ARG A 62 3.08 -9.59 -19.26
C ARG A 62 2.47 -10.14 -17.97
N ALA A 63 2.88 -11.35 -17.57
CA ALA A 63 2.50 -11.90 -16.27
C ALA A 63 3.03 -11.02 -15.15
N GLY A 64 4.24 -10.50 -15.33
CA GLY A 64 4.88 -9.63 -14.37
C GLY A 64 5.65 -10.38 -13.29
N SER A 65 6.48 -9.66 -12.55
CA SER A 65 7.34 -10.21 -11.50
C SER A 65 7.68 -9.17 -10.42
N VAL A 66 8.10 -9.62 -9.25
CA VAL A 66 8.75 -8.80 -8.23
C VAL A 66 10.07 -9.44 -7.81
N GLU A 67 11.16 -8.69 -7.95
CA GLU A 67 12.48 -9.02 -7.42
C GLU A 67 12.60 -8.46 -6.00
N ILE A 68 12.92 -9.34 -5.04
CA ILE A 68 13.17 -8.97 -3.64
C ILE A 68 14.66 -9.10 -3.38
N GLU A 69 15.28 -7.99 -2.95
CA GLU A 69 16.67 -7.92 -2.54
C GLU A 69 16.79 -7.74 -1.03
N ARG A 70 17.80 -8.39 -0.45
CA ARG A 70 18.23 -8.21 0.94
C ARG A 70 19.68 -7.73 0.95
N ASN A 71 19.94 -6.55 1.51
CA ASN A 71 21.27 -5.91 1.49
C ASN A 71 21.89 -5.84 0.08
N GLY A 72 21.06 -5.58 -0.94
CA GLY A 72 21.47 -5.52 -2.34
C GLY A 72 21.80 -6.87 -2.99
N ILE A 73 21.47 -7.99 -2.33
CA ILE A 73 21.62 -9.35 -2.87
C ILE A 73 20.22 -9.90 -3.16
N LEU A 74 20.03 -10.52 -4.33
CA LEU A 74 18.79 -11.22 -4.67
C LEU A 74 18.43 -12.23 -3.58
N PHE A 75 17.24 -12.09 -3.03
CA PHE A 75 16.69 -12.95 -2.00
C PHE A 75 15.63 -13.90 -2.56
N GLN A 76 14.66 -13.36 -3.29
CA GLN A 76 13.53 -14.11 -3.83
C GLN A 76 12.95 -13.39 -5.05
N ASN A 77 12.38 -14.16 -5.99
CA ASN A 77 11.50 -13.63 -7.03
C ASN A 77 10.08 -14.12 -6.79
N LEU A 78 9.11 -13.22 -6.98
CA LEU A 78 7.69 -13.52 -7.03
C LEU A 78 7.21 -13.29 -8.47
N TYR A 79 6.23 -14.07 -8.93
CA TYR A 79 5.77 -14.03 -10.31
C TYR A 79 4.25 -13.97 -10.39
N GLY A 80 3.74 -13.27 -11.40
CA GLY A 80 2.35 -13.45 -11.84
C GLY A 80 2.16 -14.84 -12.46
N GLU A 81 0.93 -15.34 -12.44
CA GLU A 81 0.62 -16.72 -12.81
C GLU A 81 0.19 -16.87 -14.27
N ALA A 82 -0.44 -15.83 -14.83
CA ALA A 82 -1.06 -15.85 -16.14
C ALA A 82 -0.71 -14.63 -16.99
N ALA A 83 -1.06 -14.70 -18.28
CA ALA A 83 -0.80 -13.60 -19.20
C ALA A 83 -1.64 -12.38 -18.84
N ASP A 84 -1.03 -11.20 -18.96
CA ASP A 84 -1.63 -9.89 -18.66
C ASP A 84 -2.05 -9.69 -17.19
N ASP A 85 -1.53 -10.45 -16.23
CA ASP A 85 -1.76 -10.21 -14.79
C ASP A 85 -1.21 -8.85 -14.32
N TRP A 86 -0.13 -8.39 -14.99
CA TRP A 86 0.61 -7.17 -14.64
C TRP A 86 1.08 -7.14 -13.18
N PHE A 87 1.43 -8.32 -12.64
CA PHE A 87 1.93 -8.51 -11.29
C PHE A 87 3.21 -7.69 -11.07
N GLY A 88 3.32 -7.02 -9.92
CA GLY A 88 4.43 -6.08 -9.66
C GLY A 88 4.26 -4.72 -10.35
N GLY A 89 3.08 -4.41 -10.88
CA GLY A 89 2.75 -3.06 -11.37
C GLY A 89 2.65 -2.02 -10.25
N SER A 90 2.39 -2.48 -9.03
CA SER A 90 2.57 -1.70 -7.81
C SER A 90 3.13 -2.56 -6.68
N VAL A 91 3.99 -2.00 -5.83
CA VAL A 91 4.58 -2.66 -4.65
C VAL A 91 4.63 -1.69 -3.47
N ALA A 92 4.43 -2.21 -2.26
CA ALA A 92 4.63 -1.48 -1.01
C ALA A 92 5.16 -2.42 0.06
N ILE A 93 6.09 -1.96 0.89
CA ILE A 93 6.70 -2.75 1.97
C ILE A 93 6.55 -2.01 3.31
N SER A 94 6.33 -2.75 4.39
CA SER A 94 6.32 -2.20 5.74
C SER A 94 7.73 -1.75 6.15
N SER A 95 7.81 -0.84 7.13
CA SER A 95 9.10 -0.29 7.58
C SER A 95 10.04 -1.33 8.18
N ASP A 96 9.50 -2.41 8.75
CA ASP A 96 10.26 -3.55 9.27
C ASP A 96 10.61 -4.61 8.20
N GLY A 97 10.10 -4.44 6.97
CA GLY A 97 10.30 -5.38 5.87
C GLY A 97 9.53 -6.70 5.99
N LEU A 98 8.64 -6.84 6.99
CA LEU A 98 7.94 -8.10 7.26
C LEU A 98 6.68 -8.30 6.40
N LEU A 99 6.13 -7.23 5.84
CA LEU A 99 5.01 -7.30 4.91
C LEU A 99 5.35 -6.64 3.57
N LEU A 100 4.91 -7.30 2.50
CA LEU A 100 5.03 -6.82 1.13
C LEU A 100 3.66 -6.94 0.46
N ALA A 101 3.09 -5.84 -0.03
CA ALA A 101 1.90 -5.85 -0.86
C ALA A 101 2.29 -5.69 -2.33
N VAL A 102 1.72 -6.52 -3.21
CA VAL A 102 1.98 -6.51 -4.65
C VAL A 102 0.67 -6.46 -5.43
N GLY A 103 0.55 -5.50 -6.34
CA GLY A 103 -0.60 -5.37 -7.21
C GLY A 103 -0.51 -6.23 -8.48
N ALA A 104 -1.62 -6.87 -8.82
CA ALA A 104 -1.87 -7.57 -10.08
C ALA A 104 -3.13 -6.99 -10.74
N SER A 105 -2.98 -5.78 -11.30
CA SER A 105 -4.13 -4.97 -11.74
C SER A 105 -4.77 -5.43 -13.04
N GLY A 106 -4.14 -6.37 -13.74
CA GLY A 106 -4.70 -6.98 -14.96
C GLY A 106 -5.58 -8.20 -14.72
N VAL A 107 -5.57 -8.77 -13.51
CA VAL A 107 -6.37 -9.96 -13.15
C VAL A 107 -7.83 -9.61 -12.91
N SER A 108 -8.75 -9.95 -13.81
CA SER A 108 -10.20 -9.68 -13.62
C SER A 108 -10.47 -8.17 -13.36
N SER A 109 -10.99 -7.81 -12.18
CA SER A 109 -11.15 -6.42 -11.70
C SER A 109 -9.88 -5.81 -11.08
N GLY A 110 -8.84 -6.63 -10.93
CA GLY A 110 -7.57 -6.38 -10.25
C GLY A 110 -7.55 -6.98 -8.84
N GLU A 111 -6.36 -7.33 -8.36
CA GLU A 111 -6.13 -7.83 -6.99
C GLU A 111 -4.81 -7.31 -6.39
N VAL A 112 -4.70 -7.44 -5.07
CA VAL A 112 -3.45 -7.20 -4.34
C VAL A 112 -3.12 -8.43 -3.52
N ILE A 113 -1.95 -9.01 -3.75
CA ILE A 113 -1.45 -10.13 -2.95
C ILE A 113 -0.51 -9.56 -1.89
N VAL A 114 -0.81 -9.87 -0.63
CA VAL A 114 0.02 -9.51 0.52
C VAL A 114 0.85 -10.72 0.89
N TYR A 115 2.15 -10.53 0.98
CA TYR A 115 3.13 -11.51 1.42
C TYR A 115 3.66 -11.12 2.80
N ARG A 116 4.02 -12.14 3.58
CA ARG A 116 4.68 -11.95 4.88
C ARG A 116 5.99 -12.73 4.97
N LEU A 117 6.91 -12.19 5.75
CA LEU A 117 8.14 -12.84 6.16
C LEU A 117 8.02 -13.26 7.63
N LEU A 118 7.94 -14.57 7.89
CA LEU A 118 7.79 -15.09 9.26
C LEU A 118 9.09 -15.08 10.07
N SER A 119 10.21 -15.30 9.40
CA SER A 119 11.53 -15.21 10.00
C SER A 119 12.56 -14.76 8.97
N PHE A 120 13.72 -14.31 9.45
CA PHE A 120 14.76 -13.76 8.58
C PHE A 120 15.38 -14.79 7.61
N ASP A 121 15.16 -16.08 7.86
CA ASP A 121 15.67 -17.17 7.01
C ASP A 121 14.57 -17.80 6.14
N ASP A 122 13.31 -17.38 6.32
CA ASP A 122 12.18 -17.85 5.53
C ASP A 122 12.01 -17.07 4.23
N GLN A 123 11.30 -17.65 3.27
CA GLN A 123 10.84 -16.91 2.10
C GLN A 123 9.58 -16.11 2.45
N PHE A 124 9.32 -15.06 1.67
CA PHE A 124 8.00 -14.42 1.66
C PHE A 124 6.97 -15.45 1.23
N GLU A 125 5.95 -15.65 2.08
CA GLU A 125 4.80 -16.50 1.81
C GLU A 125 3.55 -15.65 1.61
N GLU A 126 2.61 -16.13 0.81
CA GLU A 126 1.31 -15.48 0.67
C GLU A 126 0.59 -15.46 2.03
N TYR A 127 0.18 -14.27 2.42
CA TYR A 127 -0.50 -14.00 3.68
C TYR A 127 -1.99 -13.71 3.46
N ASP A 128 -2.30 -12.88 2.47
CA ASP A 128 -3.67 -12.45 2.19
C ASP A 128 -3.82 -12.06 0.71
N ILE A 129 -5.05 -12.08 0.20
CA ILE A 129 -5.36 -11.59 -1.13
C ILE A 129 -6.56 -10.65 -1.08
N LEU A 130 -6.31 -9.39 -1.38
CA LEU A 130 -7.31 -8.33 -1.34
C LEU A 130 -8.01 -8.25 -2.69
N ARG A 131 -9.34 -8.33 -2.64
CA ARG A 131 -10.24 -8.17 -3.79
C ARG A 131 -11.42 -7.32 -3.36
N VAL A 132 -12.04 -6.66 -4.33
CA VAL A 132 -13.20 -5.79 -4.13
C VAL A 132 -14.33 -6.22 -5.05
N GLU A 133 -15.56 -5.90 -4.66
CA GLU A 133 -16.77 -6.24 -5.42
C GLU A 133 -16.93 -5.40 -6.71
N GLU A 134 -18.03 -5.66 -7.44
CA GLU A 134 -18.27 -5.20 -8.81
C GLU A 134 -18.10 -3.68 -9.03
N GLU A 135 -17.79 -3.31 -10.28
CA GLU A 135 -17.46 -1.97 -10.79
C GLU A 135 -16.01 -1.48 -10.56
N ALA A 136 -15.22 -2.18 -9.75
CA ALA A 136 -13.78 -1.93 -9.67
C ALA A 136 -13.08 -2.34 -10.97
N ILE A 137 -12.22 -1.46 -11.49
CA ILE A 137 -11.41 -1.76 -12.68
C ILE A 137 -9.96 -1.34 -12.41
N GLN A 138 -9.05 -2.30 -12.59
CA GLN A 138 -7.62 -2.19 -12.28
C GLN A 138 -7.34 -1.87 -10.81
N PHE A 139 -8.05 -2.55 -9.91
CA PHE A 139 -7.71 -2.58 -8.49
C PHE A 139 -6.27 -3.10 -8.32
N GLY A 140 -5.50 -2.51 -7.39
CA GLY A 140 -4.09 -2.83 -7.24
C GLY A 140 -3.17 -2.05 -8.20
N ASP A 141 -3.66 -1.08 -8.97
CA ASP A 141 -2.81 -0.24 -9.83
C ASP A 141 -1.89 0.69 -9.02
N LYS A 142 -2.33 1.11 -7.82
CA LYS A 142 -1.53 1.87 -6.86
C LYS A 142 -1.72 1.30 -5.48
N ILE A 143 -0.64 1.15 -4.73
CA ILE A 143 -0.67 0.69 -3.34
C ILE A 143 0.19 1.63 -2.51
N ALA A 144 -0.30 1.99 -1.33
CA ALA A 144 0.51 2.56 -0.27
C ALA A 144 0.20 1.83 1.05
N MET A 145 1.22 1.62 1.88
CA MET A 145 1.10 0.90 3.15
C MET A 145 1.59 1.81 4.29
N THR A 146 0.98 1.68 5.47
CA THR A 146 1.50 2.32 6.67
C THR A 146 2.80 1.66 7.13
N SER A 147 3.66 2.40 7.80
CA SER A 147 4.96 1.91 8.28
C SER A 147 4.86 0.63 9.13
N ASN A 148 3.82 0.52 9.96
CA ASN A 148 3.53 -0.65 10.80
C ASN A 148 2.81 -1.79 10.05
N GLY A 149 2.50 -1.64 8.76
CA GLY A 149 1.81 -2.65 7.97
C GLY A 149 0.37 -2.95 8.42
N MET A 150 -0.27 -2.07 9.17
CA MET A 150 -1.64 -2.29 9.67
C MET A 150 -2.72 -1.77 8.72
N ALA A 151 -2.38 -0.85 7.81
CA ALA A 151 -3.32 -0.31 6.84
C ALA A 151 -2.70 -0.17 5.44
N LEU A 152 -3.57 -0.33 4.44
CA LEU A 152 -3.26 -0.28 3.02
C LEU A 152 -4.26 0.63 2.30
N VAL A 153 -3.76 1.47 1.39
CA VAL A 153 -4.58 2.22 0.45
C VAL A 153 -4.33 1.66 -0.94
N VAL A 154 -5.40 1.26 -1.61
CA VAL A 154 -5.35 0.62 -2.93
C VAL A 154 -6.18 1.41 -3.93
N GLY A 155 -5.57 1.79 -5.05
CA GLY A 155 -6.24 2.48 -6.15
C GLY A 155 -6.82 1.51 -7.17
N ALA A 156 -8.00 1.86 -7.70
CA ALA A 156 -8.62 1.25 -8.87
C ALA A 156 -8.97 2.36 -9.88
N ARG A 157 -8.04 2.66 -10.78
CA ARG A 157 -8.04 3.90 -11.56
C ARG A 157 -9.21 4.07 -12.53
N TYR A 158 -9.84 2.96 -12.92
CA TYR A 158 -10.91 2.96 -13.92
C TYR A 158 -12.26 2.52 -13.35
N SER A 159 -12.38 2.42 -12.02
CA SER A 159 -13.65 2.15 -11.39
C SER A 159 -14.74 3.09 -11.89
N SER A 160 -15.93 2.55 -12.06
CA SER A 160 -17.13 3.31 -12.40
C SER A 160 -18.06 3.29 -11.20
N PHE A 161 -18.71 4.40 -10.87
CA PHE A 161 -19.59 4.46 -9.70
C PHE A 161 -20.64 5.56 -9.89
N GLY A 162 -21.83 5.35 -9.32
CA GLY A 162 -22.90 6.36 -9.31
C GLY A 162 -23.37 6.79 -10.71
N GLY A 163 -23.20 5.92 -11.72
CA GLY A 163 -23.53 6.21 -13.12
C GLY A 163 -22.44 6.96 -13.91
N TYR A 164 -21.28 7.21 -13.30
CA TYR A 164 -20.14 7.82 -13.98
C TYR A 164 -19.09 6.77 -14.34
N SER A 165 -18.60 6.83 -15.58
CA SER A 165 -17.53 5.94 -16.05
C SER A 165 -16.14 6.46 -15.68
N HIS A 166 -15.22 5.57 -15.31
CA HIS A 166 -13.82 5.91 -15.04
C HIS A 166 -13.65 7.04 -14.01
N VAL A 167 -14.46 7.02 -12.96
CA VAL A 167 -14.33 7.95 -11.84
C VAL A 167 -13.04 7.69 -11.07
N GLY A 168 -12.58 6.44 -11.08
CA GLY A 168 -11.50 5.96 -10.21
C GLY A 168 -11.95 5.91 -8.75
N SER A 169 -11.47 4.91 -8.03
CA SER A 169 -11.77 4.73 -6.62
C SER A 169 -10.51 4.38 -5.84
N VAL A 170 -10.50 4.75 -4.56
CA VAL A 170 -9.44 4.42 -3.62
C VAL A 170 -10.07 3.68 -2.45
N TYR A 171 -9.52 2.51 -2.13
CA TYR A 171 -10.01 1.61 -1.10
C TYR A 171 -9.03 1.60 0.05
N LEU A 172 -9.57 1.63 1.26
CA LEU A 172 -8.81 1.52 2.48
C LEU A 172 -9.05 0.16 3.11
N PHE A 173 -7.96 -0.55 3.35
CA PHE A 173 -7.93 -1.81 4.06
C PHE A 173 -7.18 -1.65 5.37
N ALA A 174 -7.66 -2.32 6.42
CA ALA A 174 -6.98 -2.39 7.70
C ALA A 174 -7.10 -3.79 8.29
N ARG A 175 -6.09 -4.20 9.05
CA ARG A 175 -6.16 -5.36 9.92
C ARG A 175 -6.16 -4.90 11.37
N TYR A 176 -6.88 -5.61 12.22
CA TYR A 176 -7.05 -5.24 13.62
C TYR A 176 -5.98 -5.84 14.53
N ASP A 177 -5.32 -6.90 14.08
CA ASP A 177 -4.21 -7.56 14.74
C ASP A 177 -3.14 -7.98 13.72
N THR A 178 -1.93 -8.28 14.19
CA THR A 178 -0.76 -8.55 13.35
C THR A 178 -0.81 -9.87 12.58
N ASN A 179 -1.75 -10.75 12.93
CA ASN A 179 -2.00 -12.04 12.28
C ASN A 179 -3.38 -12.10 11.60
N GLY A 180 -4.17 -11.03 11.69
CA GLY A 180 -5.51 -10.92 11.14
C GLY A 180 -5.51 -10.50 9.68
N SER A 181 -6.51 -10.97 8.94
CA SER A 181 -6.72 -10.58 7.54
C SER A 181 -7.01 -9.08 7.43
N PHE A 182 -6.70 -8.52 6.27
CA PHE A 182 -7.09 -7.16 5.94
C PHE A 182 -8.56 -7.09 5.57
N GLU A 183 -9.27 -6.19 6.22
CA GLU A 183 -10.68 -5.90 5.94
C GLU A 183 -10.80 -4.55 5.25
N GLN A 184 -11.67 -4.46 4.24
CA GLN A 184 -12.00 -3.17 3.62
C GLN A 184 -12.82 -2.36 4.62
N ILE A 185 -12.27 -1.23 5.09
CA ILE A 185 -12.91 -0.37 6.09
C ILE A 185 -13.48 0.92 5.49
N HIS A 186 -13.00 1.34 4.31
CA HIS A 186 -13.52 2.53 3.65
C HIS A 186 -13.28 2.52 2.14
N ARG A 187 -14.06 3.33 1.42
CA ARG A 187 -13.87 3.58 -0.01
C ARG A 187 -14.14 5.04 -0.31
N VAL A 188 -13.33 5.62 -1.18
CA VAL A 188 -13.47 6.97 -1.70
C VAL A 188 -13.60 6.89 -3.21
N ASP A 189 -14.68 7.46 -3.74
CA ASP A 189 -14.95 7.46 -5.17
C ASP A 189 -14.63 8.84 -5.81
N GLY A 190 -14.27 8.80 -7.10
CA GLY A 190 -14.36 9.96 -7.97
C GLY A 190 -15.79 10.50 -8.04
N GLN A 191 -15.92 11.81 -8.19
CA GLN A 191 -17.20 12.52 -8.14
C GLN A 191 -17.81 12.72 -9.54
N CYS A 192 -17.12 12.29 -10.59
CA CYS A 192 -17.47 12.60 -11.97
C CYS A 192 -16.72 11.75 -12.99
N ALA A 193 -17.30 11.63 -14.18
CA ALA A 193 -16.74 10.83 -15.26
C ALA A 193 -15.32 11.27 -15.65
N ASN A 194 -14.42 10.29 -15.83
CA ASN A 194 -13.01 10.47 -16.19
C ASN A 194 -12.15 11.24 -15.18
N GLU A 195 -12.59 11.39 -13.93
CA GLU A 195 -11.74 11.95 -12.88
C GLU A 195 -10.52 11.06 -12.60
N ARG A 196 -10.75 9.75 -12.57
CA ARG A 196 -9.75 8.71 -12.29
C ARG A 196 -8.98 9.00 -11.00
N LEU A 197 -9.72 9.16 -9.91
CA LEU A 197 -9.17 9.30 -8.58
C LEU A 197 -8.22 8.13 -8.28
N GLY A 198 -7.06 8.45 -7.70
CA GLY A 198 -6.05 7.45 -7.36
C GLY A 198 -5.18 7.01 -8.55
N GLU A 199 -5.47 7.43 -9.79
CA GLU A 199 -4.62 7.09 -10.96
C GLU A 199 -3.20 7.67 -10.82
N GLY A 200 -3.09 8.92 -10.36
CA GLY A 200 -1.83 9.63 -10.31
C GLY A 200 -0.89 9.10 -9.22
N SER A 201 -1.42 8.95 -8.02
CA SER A 201 -0.74 8.40 -6.85
C SER A 201 -1.74 8.21 -5.71
N VAL A 202 -1.42 7.29 -4.80
CA VAL A 202 -2.04 7.20 -3.47
C VAL A 202 -0.95 7.31 -2.42
N ALA A 203 -1.27 7.88 -1.26
CA ALA A 203 -0.39 7.87 -0.09
C ALA A 203 -1.24 7.66 1.16
N ILE A 204 -0.62 7.08 2.18
CA ILE A 204 -1.22 6.85 3.47
C ILE A 204 -0.23 7.24 4.56
N GLU A 205 -0.74 7.86 5.62
CA GLU A 205 0.00 8.19 6.83
C GLU A 205 -0.86 7.82 8.03
N MET A 206 -0.24 7.26 9.08
CA MET A 206 -0.89 6.93 10.34
C MET A 206 -0.24 7.72 11.46
N THR A 207 -1.08 8.32 12.31
CA THR A 207 -0.72 8.91 13.60
C THR A 207 -1.45 8.17 14.71
N ASP A 208 -1.21 8.57 15.96
CA ASP A 208 -1.87 7.97 17.12
C ASP A 208 -3.39 8.18 17.16
N GLU A 209 -3.90 9.19 16.44
CA GLU A 209 -5.30 9.61 16.48
C GLU A 209 -6.00 9.52 15.12
N ALA A 210 -5.24 9.39 14.02
CA ALA A 210 -5.79 9.50 12.70
C ALA A 210 -5.05 8.71 11.64
N LEU A 211 -5.79 8.35 10.60
CA LEU A 211 -5.27 7.89 9.34
C LEU A 211 -5.53 8.93 8.26
N PHE A 212 -4.47 9.39 7.62
CA PHE A 212 -4.52 10.32 6.50
C PHE A 212 -4.34 9.58 5.19
N ILE A 213 -5.22 9.84 4.23
CA ILE A 213 -5.21 9.20 2.92
C ILE A 213 -5.17 10.30 1.88
N HIS A 214 -4.24 10.20 0.94
CA HIS A 214 -4.11 11.15 -0.15
C HIS A 214 -4.32 10.42 -1.47
N ALA A 215 -5.24 10.94 -2.29
CA ALA A 215 -5.54 10.40 -3.61
C ALA A 215 -5.35 11.47 -4.66
N LYS A 216 -4.41 11.24 -5.58
CA LYS A 216 -4.14 12.13 -6.70
C LYS A 216 -4.90 11.65 -7.94
N THR A 217 -5.67 12.57 -8.52
CA THR A 217 -6.41 12.37 -9.76
C THR A 217 -5.49 12.30 -10.97
N SER A 218 -6.01 11.80 -12.09
CA SER A 218 -5.26 11.81 -13.36
C SER A 218 -4.91 13.23 -13.79
N THR A 219 -3.72 13.40 -14.37
CA THR A 219 -3.31 14.69 -14.95
C THR A 219 -4.15 15.09 -16.18
N THR A 220 -4.85 14.13 -16.78
CA THR A 220 -5.77 14.34 -17.91
C THR A 220 -7.22 14.53 -17.48
N SER A 221 -7.52 14.52 -16.18
CA SER A 221 -8.88 14.80 -15.71
C SER A 221 -9.27 16.23 -16.05
N THR A 222 -10.39 16.37 -16.76
CA THR A 222 -11.07 17.65 -16.98
C THR A 222 -12.12 17.93 -15.91
N CYS A 223 -12.40 16.94 -15.07
CA CYS A 223 -13.24 17.12 -13.91
C CYS A 223 -12.38 17.62 -12.75
N ILE A 224 -12.27 18.95 -12.66
CA ILE A 224 -11.68 19.64 -11.51
C ILE A 224 -12.80 20.53 -10.96
N THR A 225 -13.69 19.96 -10.16
CA THR A 225 -14.78 20.69 -9.51
C THR A 225 -14.24 21.50 -8.33
N ASN A 226 -13.51 22.61 -8.54
CA ASN A 226 -12.94 23.47 -7.48
C ASN A 226 -12.05 22.78 -6.40
N ASP A 227 -11.96 21.45 -6.39
CA ASP A 227 -11.18 20.65 -5.47
C ASP A 227 -9.82 20.32 -6.07
N LYS A 228 -8.82 20.41 -5.22
CA LYS A 228 -7.41 20.21 -5.55
C LYS A 228 -7.23 18.85 -6.22
N ARG A 229 -6.28 18.74 -7.16
CA ARG A 229 -5.90 17.48 -7.84
C ARG A 229 -5.50 16.35 -6.87
N ILE A 230 -5.24 16.68 -5.61
CA ILE A 230 -5.01 15.77 -4.50
C ILE A 230 -6.14 15.99 -3.50
N ARG A 231 -6.86 14.93 -3.17
CA ARG A 231 -7.87 14.91 -2.10
C ARG A 231 -7.30 14.17 -0.90
N SER A 232 -7.47 14.76 0.28
CA SER A 232 -7.01 14.21 1.56
C SER A 232 -8.20 13.84 2.43
N TYR A 233 -8.15 12.67 3.03
CA TYR A 233 -9.19 12.15 3.92
C TYR A 233 -8.57 11.84 5.27
N GLN A 234 -9.32 12.10 6.34
CA GLN A 234 -8.93 11.77 7.71
C GLN A 234 -9.95 10.80 8.28
N LEU A 235 -9.49 9.65 8.79
CA LEU A 235 -10.30 8.74 9.58
C LEU A 235 -9.81 8.79 11.03
N ALA A 236 -10.73 8.83 11.99
CA ALA A 236 -10.39 8.72 13.40
C ALA A 236 -10.03 7.27 13.72
N CYS A 237 -8.75 7.03 14.02
CA CYS A 237 -8.23 5.70 14.31
C CYS A 237 -7.33 5.77 15.54
N ALA A 238 -7.38 4.74 16.37
CA ALA A 238 -6.59 4.65 17.60
C ALA A 238 -5.82 3.34 17.66
N CYS A 239 -4.59 3.41 18.15
CA CYS A 239 -3.80 2.25 18.52
C CYS A 239 -4.01 1.92 20.01
N HIS A 240 -4.30 0.66 20.31
CA HIS A 240 -4.43 0.13 21.67
C HIS A 240 -3.52 -1.09 21.83
N GLY A 241 -2.24 -0.87 22.11
CA GLY A 241 -1.24 -1.93 22.16
C GLY A 241 -0.93 -2.47 20.76
N GLU A 242 -1.17 -3.77 20.53
CA GLU A 242 -1.04 -4.43 19.23
C GLU A 242 -2.29 -4.28 18.35
N ASN A 243 -3.37 -3.72 18.90
CA ASN A 243 -4.64 -3.59 18.20
C ASN A 243 -4.78 -2.22 17.53
N PHE A 244 -5.27 -2.21 16.29
CA PHE A 244 -5.57 -1.00 15.52
C PHE A 244 -7.08 -0.90 15.29
N THR A 245 -7.72 0.21 15.65
CA THR A 245 -9.18 0.39 15.45
C THR A 245 -9.49 1.73 14.80
N CYS A 246 -10.32 1.75 13.76
CA CYS A 246 -10.88 2.97 13.17
C CYS A 246 -12.36 3.09 13.53
N SER A 247 -12.81 4.30 13.89
CA SER A 247 -14.21 4.62 14.17
C SER A 247 -14.73 5.64 13.17
N GLY A 248 -15.86 5.34 12.54
CA GLY A 248 -16.46 6.15 11.48
C GLY A 248 -17.03 5.27 10.37
N TYR A 249 -18.21 4.71 10.64
CA TYR A 249 -19.10 4.15 9.61
C TYR A 249 -20.18 5.19 9.27
#